data_AF-X1GHV9-F1
#
_entry.id   AF-X1GHV9-F1
#
_cell.length_a   1.000
_cell.length_b   1.000
_cell.length_c   1.000
_cell.angle_alpha   90.00
_cell.angle_beta   90.00
_cell.angle_gamma   90.00
#
_symmetry.space_group_name_H-M   'P 1'
#
loop_
_entity.id
_entity.type
_entity.pdbx_description
1 polymer ?
#
loop_
_entity_poly.entity_id
_entity_poly.type
_entity_poly.pdbx_seq_one_letter_code
_entity_poly.pdbx_strand_id
1 'polypeptide(L)'
;PFFHADKIKAPLFVAQGANDPRVNIQESDQIVETLKKRGVEVEYMVKENEGHGFRNEENRFDFYRAMEKFLGKHLGGRVEAETQQ
;
A
#
# COMPACT_ATOMS: atom_id res chain seq x y z
N PRO A 1 -9.79 11.05 -5.77
CA PRO A 1 -9.66 9.95 -6.77
C PRO A 1 -10.84 8.96 -6.80
N PHE A 2 -11.56 8.79 -5.68
CA PHE A 2 -12.63 7.80 -5.51
C PHE A 2 -13.66 7.75 -6.65
N PHE A 3 -14.16 8.90 -7.12
CA PHE A 3 -15.14 8.98 -8.22
C PHE A 3 -14.65 8.43 -9.58
N HIS A 4 -13.36 8.11 -9.71
CA HIS A 4 -12.76 7.53 -10.89
C HIS A 4 -12.02 6.22 -10.59
N ALA A 5 -12.28 5.59 -9.44
CA ALA A 5 -11.67 4.33 -9.06
C ALA A 5 -11.98 3.21 -10.08
N ASP A 6 -13.11 3.31 -10.79
CA ASP A 6 -13.52 2.46 -11.91
C ASP A 6 -12.53 2.50 -13.10
N LYS A 7 -11.76 3.57 -13.26
CA LYS A 7 -10.76 3.70 -14.33
C LYS A 7 -9.42 3.05 -13.99
N ILE A 8 -9.18 2.71 -12.73
CA ILE A 8 -7.97 2.01 -12.31
C ILE A 8 -8.06 0.56 -12.80
N LYS A 9 -7.07 0.16 -13.59
CA LYS A 9 -6.91 -1.19 -14.16
C LYS A 9 -5.60 -1.88 -13.78
N ALA A 10 -4.58 -1.08 -13.44
CA ALA A 10 -3.30 -1.59 -13.01
C ALA A 10 -3.36 -2.06 -11.54
N PRO A 11 -2.51 -3.03 -11.14
CA PRO A 11 -2.30 -3.36 -9.75
C PRO A 11 -1.97 -2.11 -8.92
N LEU A 12 -2.46 -2.04 -7.68
CA LEU A 12 -2.25 -0.91 -6.79
C LEU A 12 -1.69 -1.35 -5.44
N PHE A 13 -0.63 -0.71 -4.99
CA PHE A 13 -0.14 -0.80 -3.62
C PHE A 13 -0.54 0.46 -2.85
N VAL A 14 -1.25 0.29 -1.74
CA VAL A 14 -1.69 1.37 -0.85
C VAL A 14 -1.00 1.21 0.50
N ALA A 15 -0.39 2.28 1.00
CA ALA A 15 0.20 2.33 2.32
C ALA A 15 -0.38 3.52 3.11
N GLN A 16 -0.85 3.27 4.34
CA GLN A 16 -1.57 4.26 5.16
C GLN A 16 -1.14 4.16 6.62
N GLY A 17 -0.96 5.31 7.29
CA GLY A 17 -0.89 5.35 8.75
C GLY A 17 -2.30 5.50 9.34
N ALA A 18 -2.65 4.67 10.32
CA ALA A 18 -4.01 4.65 10.87
C ALA A 18 -4.39 5.95 11.59
N ASN A 19 -3.40 6.68 12.12
CA ASN A 19 -3.59 7.92 12.86
C ASN A 19 -3.23 9.16 12.03
N ASP A 20 -3.33 9.10 10.70
CA ASP A 20 -3.04 10.26 9.84
C ASP A 20 -4.09 11.37 10.10
N PRO A 21 -3.68 12.53 10.64
CA PRO A 21 -4.61 13.61 10.95
C PRO A 21 -5.04 14.39 9.70
N ARG A 22 -4.43 14.12 8.54
CA ARG A 22 -4.66 14.84 7.28
C ARG A 22 -5.54 14.04 6.32
N VAL A 23 -5.37 12.72 6.29
CA VAL A 23 -6.12 11.82 5.40
C VAL A 23 -6.71 10.69 6.23
N ASN A 24 -8.04 10.64 6.30
CA ASN A 24 -8.75 9.60 7.02
C ASN A 24 -8.53 8.23 6.34
N ILE A 25 -8.20 7.20 7.13
CA ILE A 25 -8.03 5.82 6.66
C ILE A 25 -9.24 5.30 5.87
N GLN A 26 -10.44 5.77 6.19
CA GLN A 26 -11.67 5.39 5.48
C GLN A 26 -11.62 5.73 3.98
N GLU A 27 -10.89 6.77 3.58
CA GLU A 27 -10.69 7.13 2.16
C GLU A 27 -9.88 6.04 1.44
N SER A 28 -8.84 5.52 2.10
CA SER A 28 -8.02 4.41 1.59
C SER A 28 -8.82 3.11 1.56
N ASP A 29 -9.60 2.82 2.62
CA ASP A 29 -10.45 1.63 2.70
C ASP A 29 -11.47 1.57 1.56
N GLN A 30 -12.16 2.69 1.30
CA GLN A 30 -13.15 2.80 0.23
C GLN A 30 -12.57 2.48 -1.15
N ILE A 31 -11.36 2.98 -1.45
CA ILE A 31 -10.68 2.69 -2.71
C ILE A 31 -10.28 1.21 -2.77
N VAL A 32 -9.65 0.68 -1.72
CA VAL A 32 -9.19 -0.72 -1.67
C VAL A 32 -10.35 -1.69 -1.84
N GLU A 33 -11.47 -1.48 -1.14
CA GLU A 33 -12.66 -2.32 -1.28
C GLU A 33 -13.26 -2.26 -2.68
N THR A 34 -13.36 -1.05 -3.25
CA THR A 34 -13.93 -0.86 -4.59
C THR A 34 -13.10 -1.59 -5.64
N LEU A 35 -11.77 -1.51 -5.55
CA LEU A 35 -10.86 -2.16 -6.49
C LEU A 35 -10.84 -3.69 -6.31
N LYS A 36 -10.85 -4.19 -5.07
CA LYS A 36 -10.96 -5.63 -4.77
C LYS A 36 -12.25 -6.23 -5.30
N LYS A 37 -13.40 -5.56 -5.12
CA LYS A 37 -14.71 -5.99 -5.68
C LYS A 37 -14.70 -6.09 -7.21
N ARG A 38 -13.85 -5.29 -7.86
CA ARG A 38 -13.67 -5.29 -9.32
C ARG A 38 -12.63 -6.30 -9.82
N GLY A 39 -11.99 -7.05 -8.92
CA GLY A 39 -10.93 -8.00 -9.25
C GLY A 39 -9.60 -7.35 -9.64
N VAL A 40 -9.41 -6.06 -9.33
CA VAL A 40 -8.10 -5.41 -9.47
C VAL A 40 -7.22 -5.87 -8.32
N GLU A 41 -5.98 -6.27 -8.62
CA GLU A 41 -5.01 -6.65 -7.59
C GLU A 41 -4.66 -5.43 -6.74
N VAL A 42 -4.95 -5.51 -5.44
CA VAL A 42 -4.63 -4.44 -4.49
C VAL A 42 -3.96 -5.01 -3.25
N GLU A 43 -2.75 -4.52 -3.00
CA GLU A 43 -2.03 -4.73 -1.75
C GLU A 43 -2.26 -3.52 -0.84
N TYR A 44 -2.59 -3.77 0.43
CA TYR A 44 -2.91 -2.72 1.39
C TYR A 44 -2.15 -2.92 2.69
N MET A 45 -1.27 -1.98 3.00
CA MET A 45 -0.48 -1.93 4.23
C MET A 45 -0.97 -0.80 5.12
N VAL A 46 -1.47 -1.14 6.30
CA VAL A 46 -1.83 -0.18 7.35
C VAL A 46 -0.84 -0.29 8.50
N LYS A 47 -0.34 0.85 8.98
CA LYS A 47 0.50 0.92 10.17
C LYS A 47 -0.26 1.64 11.30
N GLU A 48 -0.68 0.85 12.29
CA GLU A 48 -1.54 1.29 13.41
C GLU A 48 -0.89 2.34 14.32
N ASN A 49 0.44 2.41 14.35
CA ASN A 49 1.21 3.34 15.17
C ASN A 49 1.85 4.48 14.36
N GLU A 50 1.31 4.79 13.17
CA GLU A 50 1.79 5.84 12.27
C GLU A 50 0.71 6.86 11.90
N GLY A 51 1.13 8.01 11.37
CA GLY A 51 0.26 9.08 10.88
C GLY A 51 0.44 9.37 9.39
N HIS A 52 0.66 10.62 9.02
CA HIS A 52 0.82 11.08 7.61
C HIS A 52 2.09 10.61 6.87
N GLY A 53 2.75 9.58 7.38
CA GLY A 53 4.02 9.08 6.89
C GLY A 53 4.63 8.21 7.97
N PHE A 54 5.52 7.32 7.56
CA PHE A 54 6.14 6.36 8.46
C PHE A 54 7.37 6.98 9.13
N ARG A 55 7.27 7.24 10.44
CA ARG A 55 8.36 7.77 11.27
C ARG A 55 9.17 6.65 11.92
N ASN A 56 8.51 5.58 12.34
CA ASN A 56 9.20 4.45 12.96
C ASN A 56 10.04 3.75 11.90
N GLU A 57 11.30 3.49 12.24
CA GLU A 57 12.26 2.94 11.30
C GLU A 57 11.84 1.55 10.79
N GLU A 58 11.31 0.71 11.67
CA GLU A 58 10.76 -0.60 11.34
C GLU A 58 9.64 -0.51 10.29
N ASN A 59 8.70 0.44 10.46
CA ASN A 59 7.61 0.64 9.51
C ASN A 59 8.09 1.16 8.16
N ARG A 60 9.16 1.98 8.15
CA ARG A 60 9.82 2.39 6.91
C ARG A 60 10.44 1.19 6.21
N PHE A 61 11.16 0.32 6.93
CA PHE A 61 11.74 -0.87 6.33
C PHE A 61 10.68 -1.80 5.75
N ASP A 62 9.59 -2.03 6.48
CA ASP A 62 8.47 -2.84 5.97
C ASP A 62 7.86 -2.24 4.70
N PHE A 63 7.65 -0.92 4.69
CA PHE A 63 7.16 -0.22 3.51
C PHE A 63 8.08 -0.37 2.30
N TYR A 64 9.39 -0.16 2.48
CA TYR A 64 10.35 -0.28 1.39
C TYR A 64 10.44 -1.72 0.87
N ARG A 65 10.43 -2.72 1.75
CA ARG A 65 10.42 -4.14 1.34
C ARG A 65 9.14 -4.52 0.60
N ALA A 66 7.99 -4.08 1.07
CA ALA A 66 6.72 -4.35 0.39
C ALA A 66 6.65 -3.64 -0.96
N MET A 67 7.09 -2.37 -1.03
CA MET A 67 7.16 -1.62 -2.27
C MET A 67 8.13 -2.28 -3.27
N GLU A 68 9.30 -2.71 -2.83
CA GLU A 68 10.27 -3.42 -3.67
C GLU A 68 9.66 -4.72 -4.23
N LYS A 69 9.04 -5.55 -3.39
CA LYS A 69 8.38 -6.78 -3.81
C LYS A 69 7.25 -6.50 -4.81
N PHE A 70 6.41 -5.52 -4.54
CA PHE A 70 5.30 -5.14 -5.41
C PHE A 70 5.79 -4.67 -6.78
N LEU A 71 6.77 -3.76 -6.81
CA LEU A 71 7.34 -3.27 -8.06
C LEU A 71 8.08 -4.38 -8.81
N GLY A 72 8.86 -5.22 -8.12
CA GLY A 72 9.55 -6.36 -8.71
C GLY A 72 8.59 -7.38 -9.35
N LYS A 73 7.45 -7.63 -8.71
CA LYS A 73 6.39 -8.52 -9.24
C LYS A 73 5.76 -7.97 -10.52
N HIS A 74 5.47 -6.67 -10.57
CA HIS A 74 4.64 -6.08 -11.63
C HIS A 74 5.40 -5.36 -12.74
N LEU A 75 6.61 -4.87 -12.45
CA LEU A 75 7.48 -4.17 -13.42
C LEU A 75 8.76 -4.96 -13.72
N GLY A 76 9.03 -6.03 -12.97
CA GLY A 76 10.31 -6.73 -12.99
C GLY A 76 11.40 -5.97 -12.22
N GLY A 77 12.61 -6.51 -12.23
CA GLY A 77 13.76 -5.95 -11.52
C GLY A 77 14.30 -6.88 -10.45
N ARG A 78 15.32 -6.40 -9.72
CA ARG A 78 15.88 -7.14 -8.59
C ARG A 78 15.05 -6.84 -7.35
N VAL A 79 14.77 -7.89 -6.59
CA VAL A 79 14.15 -7.82 -5.27
C VAL A 79 15.12 -8.47 -4.30
N GLU A 80 15.38 -7.85 -3.16
CA GLU A 80 16.19 -8.43 -2.10
C GLU A 80 15.59 -9.78 -1.65
N ALA A 81 16.44 -10.81 -1.56
CA ALA A 81 16.00 -12.11 -1.09
C ALA A 81 15.61 -12.03 0.39
N GLU A 82 14.55 -12.73 0.79
CA GLU A 82 14.17 -12.81 2.19
C GLU A 82 15.33 -13.41 3.00
N THR A 83 15.98 -12.58 3.80
CA THR A 83 16.98 -13.05 4.75
C THR A 83 16.21 -13.68 5.90
N GLN A 84 16.17 -15.02 5.96
CA GLN A 84 15.69 -15.73 7.13
C GLN A 84 16.59 -15.34 8.31
N GLN A 85 16.02 -14.63 9.30
CA GLN A 85 16.64 -14.46 10.61
C GLN A 85 16.25 -15.61 11.52
#